data_AF-A0A1V9EFE6-F1
#
_entry.id   AF-A0A1V9EFE6-F1
#
_cell.length_a   1.000
_cell.length_b   1.000
_cell.length_c   1.000
_cell.angle_alpha   90.00
_cell.angle_beta   90.00
_cell.angle_gamma   90.00
#
_symmetry.space_group_name_H-M   'P 1'
#
loop_
_entity.id
_entity.type
_entity.pdbx_description
1 polymer ?
#
loop_
_entity_poly.entity_id
_entity_poly.type
_entity_poly.pdbx_seq_one_letter_code
_entity_poly.pdbx_strand_id
1 'polypeptide(L)'
;MYLLKANLVISIFFLAYYCLLRTEKFFRLNRIVLLSAIGLAFLLPLLPSIENATESRLVQSISGLSPLSYWEQPFSKTQDSAAVSTPAQAPLSVKTKNNIFSISQVVDLLEWVYYLVVVVLLLRLLFQIQQVGSIIGRSRRKKKNGIVYCYHEQDLPVFSFFHYLVMNREQYSRAEADQIIAHEQVHIRQVHNFDLLLVEVMHALFWINPLFIGFKRTVKLNLEFIADKAVLDSGADPVSYQYSMLRCLRPSGLPLVNLFASSKIKTRIHMMNKKKSPVRNLYKYTLVLPLLAGSYFIVNPLKARSTPLISHQEAPLPARQELKAFEGYYQSDFNKDSHIQIRASGDQLILKQQWDEREIVFNQQSALEFSTPDKKFPLKFFKNDQGAVVQVLAFNRDHWNKVTNYAPPKYIHLQPEALKLFEGYYQNKRDDGKMMYLQIESIPDGLLFREGWDGREIKFSPKSATEFLGRNGTFSLEFTKDDNGNVTQMLAFHRDLWKKLQDPSAAVIKREIKLEPAQLKALEGEYQMQDGNKIGIKAESEGLVLKQLWDNEVIYLVPFSSTGFFSKERSMALVFKTEKNGVATEFMVDEKDRWTKIKE
;
A
#
# COMPACT_ATOMS: atom_id res chain seq x y z
N MET A 1 2.07 13.14 -9.22
CA MET A 1 3.05 12.40 -8.38
C MET A 1 3.36 13.09 -7.04
N TYR A 2 3.62 14.41 -7.01
CA TYR A 2 3.97 15.14 -5.78
C TYR A 2 2.93 15.00 -4.64
N LEU A 3 1.65 15.32 -4.92
CA LEU A 3 0.59 15.24 -3.90
C LEU A 3 0.38 13.83 -3.35
N LEU A 4 0.68 12.78 -4.14
CA LEU A 4 0.62 11.40 -3.66
C LEU A 4 1.70 11.13 -2.60
N LYS A 5 2.94 11.60 -2.83
CA LYS A 5 4.02 11.53 -1.83
C LYS A 5 3.64 12.30 -0.55
N ALA A 6 3.07 13.50 -0.70
CA ALA A 6 2.62 14.29 0.44
C ALA A 6 1.49 13.59 1.23
N ASN A 7 0.54 12.96 0.54
CA ASN A 7 -0.52 12.14 1.16
C ASN A 7 0.04 10.96 1.96
N LEU A 8 1.08 10.31 1.43
CA LEU A 8 1.75 9.21 2.12
C LEU A 8 2.42 9.70 3.42
N VAL A 9 3.17 10.81 3.34
CA VAL A 9 3.87 11.37 4.50
C VAL A 9 2.88 11.77 5.59
N ILE A 10 1.84 12.56 5.27
CA ILE A 10 0.88 12.98 6.29
C ILE A 10 0.15 11.79 6.94
N SER A 11 -0.09 10.72 6.19
CA SER A 11 -0.67 9.46 6.71
C SER A 11 0.25 8.77 7.72
N ILE A 12 1.55 8.67 7.40
CA ILE A 12 2.54 8.06 8.28
C ILE A 12 2.65 8.84 9.59
N PHE A 13 2.77 10.17 9.51
CA PHE A 13 2.82 11.02 10.71
C PHE A 13 1.54 10.95 11.53
N PHE A 14 0.37 10.93 10.88
CA PHE A 14 -0.90 10.80 11.59
C PHE A 14 -1.02 9.46 12.32
N LEU A 15 -0.67 8.35 11.67
CA LEU A 15 -0.71 7.02 12.30
C LEU A 15 0.26 6.93 13.48
N ALA A 16 1.48 7.46 13.33
CA ALA A 16 2.44 7.51 14.43
C ALA A 16 1.92 8.33 15.61
N TYR A 17 1.34 9.51 15.34
CA TYR A 17 0.67 10.31 16.38
C TYR A 17 -0.45 9.50 17.05
N TYR A 18 -1.30 8.85 16.26
CA TYR A 18 -2.45 8.10 16.75
C TYR A 18 -2.04 6.92 17.63
N CYS A 19 -0.98 6.21 17.29
CA CYS A 19 -0.48 5.08 18.09
C CYS A 19 0.29 5.52 19.33
N LEU A 20 1.14 6.55 19.22
CA LEU A 20 2.13 6.87 20.24
C LEU A 20 1.73 8.03 21.15
N LEU A 21 1.14 9.09 20.60
CA LEU A 21 1.02 10.41 21.25
C LEU A 21 -0.42 10.80 21.62
N ARG A 22 -1.45 10.23 20.99
CA ARG A 22 -2.86 10.62 21.23
C ARG A 22 -3.31 10.53 22.69
N THR A 23 -2.67 9.68 23.47
CA THR A 23 -3.02 9.43 24.88
C THR A 23 -2.28 10.37 25.84
N GLU A 24 -1.32 11.16 25.36
CA GLU A 24 -0.48 12.02 26.17
C GLU A 24 -1.12 13.40 26.40
N LYS A 25 -0.95 13.95 27.61
CA LYS A 25 -1.52 15.24 28.04
C LYS A 25 -0.64 16.46 27.72
N PHE A 26 0.46 16.29 26.98
CA PHE A 26 1.29 17.41 26.53
C PHE A 26 0.65 18.11 25.31
N PHE A 27 -0.55 18.66 25.49
CA PHE A 27 -1.39 19.16 24.39
C PHE A 27 -0.73 20.22 23.51
N ARG A 28 0.15 21.05 24.08
CA ARG A 28 0.95 22.02 23.31
C ARG A 28 1.96 21.32 22.39
N LEU A 29 2.65 20.29 22.88
CA LEU A 29 3.56 19.49 22.06
C LEU A 29 2.79 18.70 20.99
N ASN A 30 1.62 18.15 21.34
CA ASN A 30 0.74 17.50 20.37
C ASN A 30 0.30 18.46 19.27
N ARG A 31 -0.06 19.72 19.60
CA ARG A 31 -0.37 20.77 18.63
C ARG A 31 0.81 21.01 17.68
N ILE A 32 2.03 21.16 18.22
CA ILE A 32 3.24 21.37 17.43
C ILE A 32 3.50 20.17 16.51
N VAL A 33 3.44 18.94 17.01
CA VAL A 33 3.65 17.72 16.22
C VAL A 33 2.63 17.64 15.08
N LEU A 34 1.34 17.82 15.37
CA LEU A 34 0.29 17.77 14.34
C LEU A 34 0.51 18.85 13.27
N LEU A 35 0.73 20.12 13.66
CA LEU A 35 0.95 21.20 12.69
C LEU A 35 2.27 21.01 11.90
N SER A 36 3.32 20.53 12.56
CA SER A 36 4.59 20.21 11.89
C SER A 36 4.44 19.09 10.88
N ALA A 37 3.56 18.10 11.12
CA ALA A 37 3.29 17.02 10.18
C ALA A 37 2.72 17.55 8.86
N ILE A 38 1.88 18.60 8.90
CA ILE A 38 1.40 19.29 7.69
C ILE A 38 2.58 19.88 6.94
N GLY A 39 3.42 20.68 7.61
CA GLY A 39 4.59 21.30 6.99
C GLY A 39 5.55 20.27 6.39
N LEU A 40 5.87 19.22 7.14
CA LEU A 40 6.75 18.12 6.71
C LEU A 40 6.18 17.32 5.54
N ALA A 41 4.85 17.16 5.45
CA ALA A 41 4.23 16.49 4.32
C ALA A 41 4.47 17.20 2.99
N PHE A 42 4.60 18.53 2.98
CA PHE A 42 4.99 19.29 1.79
C PHE A 42 6.50 19.44 1.65
N LEU A 43 7.21 19.68 2.75
CA LEU A 43 8.66 19.92 2.70
C LEU A 43 9.43 18.65 2.30
N LEU A 44 9.12 17.48 2.88
CA LEU A 44 9.90 16.27 2.64
C LEU A 44 9.93 15.85 1.16
N PRO A 45 8.81 15.84 0.41
CA PRO A 45 8.85 15.51 -1.01
C PRO A 45 9.50 16.59 -1.90
N LEU A 46 9.67 17.83 -1.41
CA LEU A 46 10.39 18.90 -2.11
C LEU A 46 11.90 18.85 -1.88
N LEU A 47 12.35 18.24 -0.78
CA LEU A 47 13.78 18.13 -0.51
C LEU A 47 14.43 17.29 -1.61
N PRO A 48 15.54 17.77 -2.21
CA PRO A 48 16.28 16.98 -3.17
C PRO A 48 16.75 15.69 -2.49
N SER A 49 16.79 14.60 -3.27
CA SER A 49 17.53 13.41 -2.86
C SER A 49 18.95 13.82 -2.49
N ILE A 50 19.49 13.29 -1.38
CA ILE A 50 20.82 13.65 -0.82
C ILE A 50 21.95 13.63 -1.87
N GLU A 51 21.82 12.82 -2.93
CA GLU A 51 22.77 12.77 -4.05
C GLU A 51 22.75 14.04 -4.95
N ASN A 52 21.57 14.64 -5.20
CA ASN A 52 21.45 15.82 -6.09
C ASN A 52 22.02 17.12 -5.47
N ALA A 53 22.14 17.17 -4.14
CA ALA A 53 22.63 18.35 -3.42
C ALA A 53 24.16 18.46 -3.38
N THR A 54 24.88 17.33 -3.54
CA THR A 54 26.35 17.29 -3.49
C THR A 54 26.98 17.53 -4.86
N GLU A 55 26.32 17.13 -5.95
CA GLU A 55 26.83 17.41 -7.31
C GLU A 55 26.63 18.87 -7.75
N SER A 56 25.47 19.49 -7.46
CA SER A 56 25.18 20.85 -7.96
C SER A 56 26.11 21.93 -7.40
N ARG A 57 26.59 21.80 -6.15
CA ARG A 57 27.48 22.81 -5.54
C ARG A 57 28.96 22.63 -5.87
N LEU A 58 29.41 21.40 -6.12
CA LEU A 58 30.81 21.15 -6.50
C LEU A 58 31.05 21.42 -7.98
N VAL A 59 30.12 21.03 -8.87
CA VAL A 59 30.23 21.30 -10.32
C VAL A 59 30.16 22.81 -10.60
N GLN A 60 29.32 23.55 -9.89
CA GLN A 60 29.19 25.01 -10.06
C GLN A 60 30.39 25.80 -9.50
N SER A 61 31.16 25.21 -8.57
CA SER A 61 32.40 25.79 -8.03
C SER A 61 33.63 25.49 -8.90
N ILE A 62 33.61 24.37 -9.63
CA ILE A 62 34.70 23.94 -10.53
C ILE A 62 34.55 24.57 -11.93
N SER A 63 33.33 24.93 -12.34
CA SER A 63 33.07 25.61 -13.62
C SER A 63 33.50 27.10 -13.64
N GLY A 64 33.87 27.67 -12.48
CA GLY A 64 34.37 29.04 -12.34
C GLY A 64 35.89 29.19 -12.49
N LEU A 65 36.62 28.10 -12.72
CA LEU A 65 38.08 28.07 -12.82
C LEU A 65 38.52 27.23 -14.02
N SER A 66 38.34 27.74 -15.23
CA SER A 66 39.20 27.38 -16.36
C SER A 66 39.52 28.64 -17.17
N PRO A 67 40.79 29.06 -17.23
CA PRO A 67 41.22 30.14 -18.10
C PRO A 67 41.45 29.63 -19.53
N LEU A 68 41.05 30.44 -20.51
CA LEU A 68 41.66 30.59 -21.83
C LEU A 68 41.89 29.32 -22.68
N SER A 69 40.95 29.07 -23.60
CA SER A 69 41.30 28.64 -24.97
C SER A 69 40.48 29.46 -25.97
N TYR A 70 41.07 30.59 -26.33
CA TYR A 70 40.80 31.33 -27.57
C TYR A 70 41.27 30.48 -28.77
N TRP A 71 40.58 30.61 -29.91
CA TRP A 71 40.83 29.99 -31.23
C TRP A 71 40.25 28.56 -31.37
N GLU A 72 39.23 28.28 -32.19
CA GLU A 72 39.20 28.45 -33.64
C GLU A 72 37.88 29.02 -34.22
N GLN A 73 38.05 29.73 -35.34
CA GLN A 73 37.06 30.47 -36.13
C GLN A 73 36.13 29.57 -36.98
N PRO A 74 35.00 30.10 -37.48
CA PRO A 74 34.04 29.37 -38.31
C PRO A 74 34.46 29.41 -39.79
N PHE A 75 34.43 28.26 -40.48
CA PHE A 75 34.49 28.23 -41.94
C PHE A 75 33.20 27.65 -42.55
N SER A 76 32.43 28.58 -43.09
CA SER A 76 31.58 28.58 -44.28
C SER A 76 31.15 27.27 -44.96
N LYS A 77 29.82 27.18 -45.13
CA LYS A 77 29.03 26.74 -46.30
C LYS A 77 29.77 25.99 -47.42
N THR A 78 29.27 24.78 -47.72
CA THR A 78 28.89 24.41 -49.09
C THR A 78 27.74 23.40 -49.08
N GLN A 79 26.76 23.72 -49.89
CA GLN A 79 25.62 22.93 -50.33
C GLN A 79 26.10 22.13 -51.54
N ASP A 80 25.83 20.81 -51.58
CA ASP A 80 25.45 20.19 -52.86
C ASP A 80 24.80 18.82 -52.68
N SER A 81 23.83 18.62 -53.56
CA SER A 81 22.93 17.48 -53.70
C SER A 81 23.62 16.32 -54.42
N ALA A 82 23.22 15.08 -54.13
CA ALA A 82 22.88 14.12 -55.17
C ALA A 82 22.20 12.90 -54.57
N ALA A 83 20.97 12.68 -55.02
CA ALA A 83 20.17 11.50 -54.78
C ALA A 83 20.74 10.28 -55.50
N VAL A 84 20.69 9.12 -54.84
CA VAL A 84 20.45 7.83 -55.52
C VAL A 84 19.42 7.08 -54.68
N SER A 85 18.20 7.04 -55.18
CA SER A 85 17.09 6.27 -54.61
C SER A 85 16.90 5.01 -55.45
N THR A 86 17.16 3.84 -54.86
CA THR A 86 16.76 2.54 -55.41
C THR A 86 15.43 2.14 -54.76
N PRO A 87 14.40 1.72 -55.51
CA PRO A 87 13.10 1.39 -54.93
C PRO A 87 13.13 -0.02 -54.34
N ALA A 88 13.33 -0.14 -53.02
CA ALA A 88 13.01 -1.35 -52.28
C ALA A 88 11.54 -1.28 -51.83
N GLN A 89 10.73 -2.19 -52.35
CA GLN A 89 9.33 -2.36 -52.00
C GLN A 89 9.19 -2.62 -50.49
N ALA A 90 8.51 -1.71 -49.79
CA ALA A 90 8.14 -1.90 -48.39
C ALA A 90 6.91 -2.83 -48.31
N PRO A 91 6.88 -3.85 -47.43
CA PRO A 91 5.67 -4.56 -47.14
C PRO A 91 4.66 -3.63 -46.47
N LEU A 92 3.43 -3.68 -46.99
CA LEU A 92 2.24 -2.97 -46.48
C LEU A 92 2.09 -3.19 -44.98
N SER A 93 2.53 -2.22 -44.20
CA SER A 93 2.20 -2.12 -42.78
C SER A 93 0.76 -1.63 -42.68
N VAL A 94 -0.16 -2.57 -42.42
CA VAL A 94 -1.53 -2.24 -42.05
C VAL A 94 -1.47 -1.38 -40.77
N LYS A 95 -1.66 -0.08 -40.91
CA LYS A 95 -1.92 0.84 -39.79
C LYS A 95 -3.31 0.50 -39.24
N THR A 96 -3.37 -0.48 -38.35
CA THR A 96 -4.55 -0.68 -37.49
C THR A 96 -4.63 0.53 -36.57
N LYS A 97 -5.47 1.49 -36.97
CA LYS A 97 -5.77 2.72 -36.22
C LYS A 97 -6.75 2.39 -35.10
N ASN A 98 -6.31 1.61 -34.11
CA ASN A 98 -7.08 1.43 -32.87
C ASN A 98 -6.57 2.47 -31.86
N ASN A 99 -7.10 3.69 -31.92
CA ASN A 99 -7.01 4.61 -30.79
C ASN A 99 -8.38 4.66 -30.12
N ILE A 100 -8.48 4.10 -28.93
CA ILE A 100 -9.49 4.54 -27.97
C ILE A 100 -8.74 4.73 -26.64
N PHE A 101 -8.20 5.94 -26.50
CA PHE A 101 -7.40 6.50 -25.38
C PHE A 101 -5.95 6.00 -25.20
N SER A 102 -5.00 6.93 -25.41
CA SER A 102 -3.65 6.78 -24.90
C SER A 102 -3.68 6.90 -23.38
N ILE A 103 -2.97 6.03 -22.65
CA ILE A 103 -2.89 6.04 -21.18
C ILE A 103 -2.51 7.43 -20.64
N SER A 104 -1.68 8.18 -21.38
CA SER A 104 -1.34 9.58 -21.08
C SER A 104 -2.56 10.50 -20.97
N GLN A 105 -3.52 10.40 -21.90
CA GLN A 105 -4.73 11.24 -21.91
C GLN A 105 -5.63 10.96 -20.72
N VAL A 106 -5.66 9.70 -20.25
CA VAL A 106 -6.42 9.32 -19.04
C VAL A 106 -5.76 9.89 -17.79
N VAL A 107 -4.43 9.84 -17.70
CA VAL A 107 -3.68 10.43 -16.58
C VAL A 107 -3.87 11.95 -16.52
N ASP A 108 -3.79 12.63 -17.66
CA ASP A 108 -4.02 14.08 -17.73
C ASP A 108 -5.46 14.45 -17.32
N LEU A 109 -6.45 13.69 -17.79
CA LEU A 109 -7.85 13.90 -17.38
C LEU A 109 -8.05 13.72 -15.86
N LEU A 110 -7.45 12.68 -15.28
CA LEU A 110 -7.52 12.42 -13.83
C LEU A 110 -6.87 13.55 -13.01
N GLU A 111 -5.78 14.13 -13.50
CA GLU A 111 -5.15 15.28 -12.85
C GLU A 111 -6.06 16.52 -12.88
N TRP A 112 -6.72 16.81 -14.00
CA TRP A 112 -7.70 17.90 -14.09
C TRP A 112 -8.90 17.69 -13.16
N VAL A 113 -9.44 16.47 -13.12
CA VAL A 113 -10.54 16.12 -12.19
C VAL A 113 -10.10 16.32 -10.74
N TYR A 114 -8.86 15.95 -10.40
CA TYR A 114 -8.32 16.17 -9.07
C TYR A 114 -8.34 17.64 -8.68
N TYR A 115 -7.80 18.53 -9.51
CA TYR A 115 -7.78 19.97 -9.22
C TYR A 115 -9.19 20.58 -9.19
N LEU A 116 -10.11 20.11 -10.05
CA LEU A 116 -11.50 20.55 -10.02
C LEU A 116 -12.16 20.28 -8.67
N VAL A 117 -12.00 19.06 -8.12
CA VAL A 117 -12.54 18.70 -6.80
C VAL A 117 -11.93 19.57 -5.70
N VAL A 118 -10.62 19.81 -5.74
CA VAL A 118 -9.93 20.72 -4.81
C VAL A 118 -10.57 22.11 -4.84
N VAL A 119 -10.76 22.70 -6.03
CA VAL A 119 -11.36 24.03 -6.20
C VAL A 119 -12.78 24.07 -5.63
N VAL A 120 -13.60 23.06 -5.93
CA VAL A 120 -14.98 22.97 -5.40
C VAL A 120 -14.99 22.92 -3.86
N LEU A 121 -14.09 22.15 -3.25
CA LEU A 121 -13.99 22.07 -1.79
C LEU A 121 -13.49 23.38 -1.15
N LEU A 122 -12.57 24.10 -1.81
CA LEU A 122 -12.11 25.41 -1.36
C LEU A 122 -13.21 26.49 -1.49
N LEU A 123 -14.00 26.47 -2.56
CA LEU A 123 -15.15 27.36 -2.71
C LEU A 123 -16.22 27.08 -1.65
N ARG A 124 -16.46 25.81 -1.34
CA ARG A 124 -17.34 25.41 -0.23
C ARG A 124 -16.85 25.97 1.11
N LEU A 125 -15.54 25.90 1.37
CA LEU A 125 -14.93 26.47 2.58
C LEU A 125 -15.11 28.00 2.62
N LEU A 126 -14.90 28.69 1.50
CA LEU A 126 -15.10 30.14 1.40
C LEU A 126 -16.55 30.53 1.72
N PHE A 127 -17.53 29.79 1.18
CA PHE A 127 -18.95 30.02 1.46
C PHE A 127 -19.28 29.83 2.95
N GLN A 128 -18.69 28.83 3.62
CA GLN A 128 -18.84 28.65 5.06
C GLN A 128 -18.27 29.83 5.87
N ILE A 129 -17.10 30.34 5.48
CA ILE A 129 -16.50 31.52 6.11
C ILE A 129 -17.39 32.75 5.90
N GLN A 130 -17.95 32.94 4.70
CA GLN A 130 -18.89 34.01 4.40
C GLN A 130 -20.17 33.93 5.23
N GLN A 131 -20.71 32.73 5.46
CA GLN A 131 -21.87 32.53 6.34
C GLN A 131 -21.58 32.98 7.78
N VAL A 132 -20.42 32.59 8.33
CA VAL A 132 -19.99 33.02 9.67
C VAL A 132 -19.82 34.55 9.71
N GLY A 133 -19.20 35.13 8.68
CA GLY A 133 -19.06 36.58 8.53
C GLY A 133 -20.41 37.31 8.47
N SER A 134 -21.41 36.73 7.79
CA SER A 134 -22.77 37.27 7.72
C SER A 134 -23.47 37.27 9.08
N ILE A 135 -23.34 36.19 9.85
CA ILE A 135 -23.86 36.10 11.23
C ILE A 135 -23.22 37.20 12.11
N ILE A 136 -21.90 37.33 12.08
CA ILE A 136 -21.17 38.38 12.81
C ILE A 136 -21.58 39.79 12.32
N GLY A 137 -21.82 39.93 11.02
CA GLY A 137 -22.35 41.11 10.34
C GLY A 137 -23.65 41.63 10.96
N ARG A 138 -24.58 40.72 11.26
CA ARG A 138 -25.94 41.01 11.72
C ARG A 138 -26.10 41.08 13.24
N SER A 139 -25.10 40.59 13.99
CA SER A 139 -25.13 40.57 15.46
C SER A 139 -24.91 41.95 16.09
N ARG A 140 -25.47 42.16 17.30
CA ARG A 140 -25.18 43.36 18.11
C ARG A 140 -23.79 43.23 18.75
N ARG A 141 -22.94 44.24 18.55
CA ARG A 141 -21.51 44.17 18.93
C ARG A 141 -21.18 44.99 20.17
N LYS A 142 -20.37 44.43 21.07
CA LYS A 142 -19.79 45.12 22.23
C LYS A 142 -18.32 44.76 22.38
N LYS A 143 -17.43 45.76 22.32
CA LYS A 143 -16.00 45.53 22.50
C LYS A 143 -15.63 45.57 23.98
N LYS A 144 -14.93 44.54 24.47
CA LYS A 144 -14.38 44.48 25.84
C LYS A 144 -13.05 43.72 25.81
N ASN A 145 -12.00 44.30 26.39
CA ASN A 145 -10.66 43.70 26.51
C ASN A 145 -10.09 43.17 25.18
N GLY A 146 -10.27 43.90 24.08
CA GLY A 146 -9.80 43.49 22.75
C GLY A 146 -10.66 42.42 22.05
N ILE A 147 -11.69 41.88 22.72
CA ILE A 147 -12.64 40.90 22.17
C ILE A 147 -13.94 41.62 21.78
N VAL A 148 -14.51 41.25 20.64
CA VAL A 148 -15.80 41.75 20.17
C VAL A 148 -16.88 40.72 20.52
N TYR A 149 -17.68 41.01 21.53
CA TYR A 149 -18.83 40.21 21.91
C TYR A 149 -19.97 40.49 20.94
N CYS A 150 -20.44 39.45 20.29
CA CYS A 150 -21.49 39.45 19.28
C CYS A 150 -22.72 38.75 19.86
N TYR A 151 -23.74 39.53 20.21
CA TYR A 151 -25.00 39.02 20.71
C TYR A 151 -25.95 38.80 19.54
N HIS A 152 -26.42 37.56 19.40
CA HIS A 152 -27.34 37.17 18.34
C HIS A 152 -28.60 36.57 18.95
N GLU A 153 -29.75 36.93 18.41
CA GLU A 153 -31.07 36.53 18.92
C GLU A 153 -31.45 35.10 18.50
N GLN A 154 -30.78 34.55 17.49
CA GLN A 154 -30.98 33.16 17.09
C GLN A 154 -30.35 32.20 18.12
N ASP A 155 -30.97 31.04 18.27
CA ASP A 155 -30.55 29.97 19.17
C ASP A 155 -29.29 29.24 18.63
N LEU A 156 -28.18 29.95 18.46
CA LEU A 156 -26.90 29.41 18.00
C LEU A 156 -26.04 28.92 19.18
N PRO A 157 -25.23 27.86 19.00
CA PRO A 157 -24.23 27.49 20.00
C PRO A 157 -23.23 28.64 20.19
N VAL A 158 -22.65 28.75 21.39
CA VAL A 158 -21.57 29.71 21.64
C VAL A 158 -20.34 29.28 20.85
N PHE A 159 -19.74 30.20 20.10
CA PHE A 159 -18.49 29.95 19.38
C PHE A 159 -17.65 31.22 19.24
N SER A 160 -16.34 31.02 19.10
CA SER A 160 -15.37 32.08 18.79
C SER A 160 -14.84 31.98 17.37
N PHE A 161 -14.72 33.13 16.70
CA PHE A 161 -14.14 33.25 15.37
C PHE A 161 -13.19 34.45 15.32
N PHE A 162 -11.89 34.19 15.15
CA PHE A 162 -10.81 35.18 15.32
C PHE A 162 -10.93 35.95 16.66
N HIS A 163 -11.26 37.24 16.64
CA HIS A 163 -11.44 38.08 17.83
C HIS A 163 -12.92 38.34 18.16
N TYR A 164 -13.84 37.64 17.49
CA TYR A 164 -15.28 37.70 17.72
C TYR A 164 -15.71 36.53 18.61
N LEU A 165 -16.56 36.81 19.61
CA LEU A 165 -17.20 35.81 20.45
C LEU A 165 -18.70 35.93 20.25
N VAL A 166 -19.31 34.94 19.59
CA VAL A 166 -20.75 34.91 19.31
C VAL A 166 -21.46 34.12 20.39
N MET A 167 -22.44 34.73 21.07
CA MET A 167 -23.21 34.07 22.12
C MET A 167 -24.66 34.57 22.18
N ASN A 168 -25.56 33.69 22.59
CA ASN A 168 -26.88 34.09 23.07
C ASN A 168 -26.84 34.26 24.60
N ARG A 169 -27.18 35.44 25.09
CA ARG A 169 -27.05 35.79 26.52
C ARG A 169 -28.13 35.16 27.39
N GLU A 170 -29.28 34.79 26.81
CA GLU A 170 -30.47 34.37 27.57
C GLU A 170 -30.47 32.87 27.91
N GLN A 171 -29.51 32.10 27.37
CA GLN A 171 -29.52 30.64 27.42
C GLN A 171 -28.72 30.02 28.59
N TYR A 172 -27.88 30.80 29.27
CA TYR A 172 -26.91 30.29 30.25
C TYR A 172 -27.01 31.01 31.59
N SER A 173 -26.86 30.29 32.70
CA SER A 173 -26.69 30.94 34.00
C SER A 173 -25.35 31.70 34.03
N ARG A 174 -25.21 32.65 34.94
CA ARG A 174 -24.00 33.48 35.03
C ARG A 174 -22.72 32.66 35.21
N ALA A 175 -22.76 31.65 36.09
CA ALA A 175 -21.61 30.79 36.36
C ALA A 175 -21.23 29.91 35.14
N GLU A 176 -22.22 29.36 34.44
CA GLU A 176 -22.00 28.57 33.21
C GLU A 176 -21.45 29.46 32.09
N ALA A 177 -22.02 30.65 31.92
CA ALA A 177 -21.57 31.62 30.93
C ALA A 177 -20.11 32.03 31.15
N ASP A 178 -19.70 32.25 32.41
CA ASP A 178 -18.32 32.61 32.74
C ASP A 178 -17.34 31.49 32.36
N GLN A 179 -17.69 30.23 32.61
CA GLN A 179 -16.87 29.07 32.23
C GLN A 179 -16.78 28.89 30.71
N ILE A 180 -17.90 29.05 29.99
CA ILE A 180 -17.95 28.95 28.52
C ILE A 180 -17.15 30.09 27.90
N ILE A 181 -17.32 31.33 28.40
CA ILE A 181 -16.56 32.49 27.93
C ILE A 181 -15.06 32.29 28.17
N ALA A 182 -14.66 31.78 29.35
CA ALA A 182 -13.27 31.49 29.63
C ALA A 182 -12.68 30.47 28.65
N HIS A 183 -13.44 29.43 28.28
CA HIS A 183 -13.04 28.47 27.25
C HIS A 183 -12.86 29.13 25.88
N GLU A 184 -13.86 29.86 25.40
CA GLU A 184 -13.81 30.56 24.10
C GLU A 184 -12.69 31.60 24.03
N GLN A 185 -12.40 32.29 25.14
CA GLN A 185 -11.29 33.23 25.23
C GLN A 185 -9.94 32.56 24.98
N VAL A 186 -9.77 31.29 25.35
CA VAL A 186 -8.54 30.54 25.05
C VAL A 186 -8.39 30.30 23.55
N HIS A 187 -9.48 29.97 22.85
CA HIS A 187 -9.47 29.81 21.39
C HIS A 187 -9.08 31.10 20.66
N ILE A 188 -9.59 32.25 21.14
CA ILE A 188 -9.23 33.57 20.63
C ILE A 188 -7.75 33.86 20.92
N ARG A 189 -7.32 33.76 22.18
CA ARG A 189 -5.97 34.11 22.63
C ARG A 189 -4.88 33.25 21.98
N GLN A 190 -5.15 31.97 21.74
CA GLN A 190 -4.21 31.04 21.10
C GLN A 190 -4.41 30.89 19.59
N VAL A 191 -5.30 31.70 19.01
CA VAL A 191 -5.55 31.80 17.57
C VAL A 191 -5.91 30.43 16.95
N HIS A 192 -6.71 29.63 17.65
CA HIS A 192 -7.09 28.26 17.23
C HIS A 192 -7.87 28.24 15.89
N ASN A 193 -8.48 29.37 15.51
CA ASN A 193 -9.14 29.51 14.21
C ASN A 193 -8.16 29.38 13.03
N PHE A 194 -6.90 29.81 13.18
CA PHE A 194 -5.90 29.65 12.12
C PHE A 194 -5.59 28.16 11.88
N ASP A 195 -5.39 27.39 12.95
CA ASP A 195 -5.16 25.95 12.87
C ASP A 195 -6.32 25.23 12.20
N LEU A 196 -7.57 25.60 12.55
CA LEU A 196 -8.76 25.00 11.97
C LEU A 196 -8.87 25.31 10.47
N LEU A 197 -8.67 26.57 10.08
CA LEU A 197 -8.70 26.97 8.67
C LEU A 197 -7.59 26.28 7.87
N LEU A 198 -6.37 26.22 8.42
CA LEU A 198 -5.25 25.51 7.80
C LEU A 198 -5.63 24.05 7.53
N VAL A 199 -6.16 23.34 8.53
CA VAL A 199 -6.58 21.94 8.38
C VAL A 199 -7.72 21.76 7.38
N GLU A 200 -8.66 22.71 7.28
CA GLU A 200 -9.72 22.65 6.25
C GLU A 200 -9.17 22.83 4.84
N VAL A 201 -8.24 23.78 4.64
CA VAL A 201 -7.53 23.93 3.35
C VAL A 201 -6.76 22.66 3.01
N MET A 202 -6.05 22.09 3.98
CA MET A 202 -5.33 20.83 3.78
C MET A 202 -6.26 19.65 3.50
N HIS A 203 -7.46 19.61 4.10
CA HIS A 203 -8.46 18.59 3.80
C HIS A 203 -8.96 18.69 2.34
N ALA A 204 -9.10 19.90 1.81
CA ALA A 204 -9.39 20.08 0.39
C ALA A 204 -8.23 19.57 -0.49
N LEU A 205 -6.97 19.86 -0.13
CA LEU A 205 -5.80 19.38 -0.86
C LEU A 205 -5.58 17.86 -0.77
N PHE A 206 -5.94 17.24 0.35
CA PHE A 206 -5.78 15.81 0.64
C PHE A 206 -7.12 15.06 0.64
N TRP A 207 -8.09 15.50 -0.15
CA TRP A 207 -9.47 15.02 -0.09
C TRP A 207 -9.63 13.51 -0.36
N ILE A 208 -8.73 12.94 -1.18
CA ILE A 208 -8.69 11.50 -1.47
C ILE A 208 -8.25 10.67 -0.25
N ASN A 209 -7.58 11.28 0.72
CA ASN A 209 -6.99 10.56 1.84
C ASN A 209 -7.97 10.45 3.03
N PRO A 210 -8.54 9.26 3.29
CA PRO A 210 -9.48 9.07 4.39
C PRO A 210 -8.84 9.27 5.77
N LEU A 211 -7.52 9.03 5.91
CA LEU A 211 -6.80 9.26 7.17
C LEU A 211 -6.72 10.75 7.51
N PHE A 212 -6.75 11.63 6.51
CA PHE A 212 -6.77 13.07 6.75
C PHE A 212 -8.05 13.52 7.46
N ILE A 213 -9.18 12.83 7.23
CA ILE A 213 -10.43 13.08 7.97
C ILE A 213 -10.23 12.80 9.46
N GLY A 214 -9.51 11.72 9.80
CA GLY A 214 -9.08 11.40 11.16
C GLY A 214 -8.14 12.48 11.73
N PHE A 215 -7.12 12.85 10.97
CA PHE A 215 -6.16 13.89 11.33
C PHE A 215 -6.86 15.22 11.69
N LYS A 216 -7.80 15.67 10.84
CA LYS A 216 -8.60 16.86 11.08
C LYS A 216 -9.38 16.79 12.40
N ARG A 217 -10.02 15.64 12.67
CA ARG A 217 -10.75 15.43 13.94
C ARG A 217 -9.82 15.51 15.13
N THR A 218 -8.61 14.96 15.01
CA THR A 218 -7.60 14.95 16.06
C THR A 218 -7.03 16.34 16.35
N VAL A 219 -6.75 17.16 15.32
CA VAL A 219 -6.33 18.55 15.53
C VAL A 219 -7.40 19.31 16.30
N LYS A 220 -8.66 19.27 15.84
CA LYS A 220 -9.76 19.93 16.54
C LYS A 220 -9.84 19.49 18.00
N LEU A 221 -9.82 18.18 18.25
CA LEU A 221 -9.91 17.64 19.61
C LEU A 221 -8.74 18.06 20.50
N ASN A 222 -7.52 18.15 19.96
CA ASN A 222 -6.36 18.65 20.73
C ASN A 222 -6.51 20.13 21.11
N LEU A 223 -7.10 20.96 20.24
CA LEU A 223 -7.38 22.37 20.56
C LEU A 223 -8.43 22.51 21.67
N GLU A 224 -9.47 21.67 21.66
CA GLU A 224 -10.43 21.59 22.76
C GLU A 224 -9.73 21.22 24.07
N PHE A 225 -8.81 20.23 24.06
CA PHE A 225 -8.07 19.85 25.27
C PHE A 225 -7.20 20.98 25.84
N ILE A 226 -6.63 21.83 24.97
CA ILE A 226 -5.85 22.99 25.41
C ILE A 226 -6.76 24.00 26.12
N ALA A 227 -7.94 24.26 25.56
CA ALA A 227 -8.92 25.19 26.13
C ALA A 227 -9.51 24.64 27.45
N ASP A 228 -9.92 23.37 27.45
CA ASP A 228 -10.38 22.64 28.63
C ASP A 228 -9.38 22.70 29.78
N LYS A 229 -8.10 22.40 29.48
CA LYS A 229 -7.04 22.45 30.48
C LYS A 229 -6.83 23.86 31.01
N ALA A 230 -6.89 24.89 30.17
CA ALA A 230 -6.69 26.27 30.61
C ALA A 230 -7.80 26.76 31.55
N VAL A 231 -9.05 26.32 31.33
CA VAL A 231 -10.17 26.62 32.25
C VAL A 231 -9.97 25.90 33.59
N LEU A 232 -9.62 24.62 33.58
CA LEU A 232 -9.36 23.86 34.80
C LEU A 232 -8.15 24.41 35.58
N ASP A 233 -7.07 24.77 34.90
CA ASP A 233 -5.87 25.37 35.50
C ASP A 233 -6.16 26.77 36.08
N SER A 234 -7.24 27.44 35.67
CA SER A 234 -7.70 28.72 36.23
C SER A 234 -8.49 28.59 37.54
N GLY A 235 -8.72 27.37 38.02
CA GLY A 235 -9.40 27.08 39.29
C GLY A 235 -10.90 26.77 39.16
N ALA A 236 -11.40 26.55 37.94
CA ALA A 236 -12.78 26.12 37.74
C ALA A 236 -13.03 24.71 38.32
N ASP A 237 -14.16 24.53 39.00
CA ASP A 237 -14.58 23.20 39.48
C ASP A 237 -14.77 22.24 38.30
N PRO A 238 -14.06 21.09 38.25
CA PRO A 238 -14.12 20.17 37.11
C PRO A 238 -15.52 19.62 36.83
N VAL A 239 -16.31 19.36 37.88
CA VAL A 239 -17.64 18.76 37.75
C VAL A 239 -18.62 19.77 37.17
N SER A 240 -18.68 20.97 37.77
CA SER A 240 -19.47 22.10 37.26
C SER A 240 -19.12 22.41 35.80
N TYR A 241 -17.84 22.44 35.46
CA TYR A 241 -17.40 22.70 34.10
C TYR A 241 -17.85 21.63 33.10
N GLN A 242 -17.75 20.34 33.46
CA GLN A 242 -18.23 19.24 32.63
C GLN A 242 -19.75 19.32 32.39
N TYR A 243 -20.53 19.70 33.40
CA TYR A 243 -21.97 19.92 33.25
C TYR A 243 -22.30 21.10 32.34
N SER A 244 -21.60 22.23 32.48
CA SER A 244 -21.74 23.40 31.58
C SER A 244 -21.46 22.99 30.13
N MET A 245 -20.41 22.19 29.91
CA MET A 245 -20.03 21.69 28.59
C MET A 245 -21.05 20.69 28.02
N LEU A 246 -21.63 19.82 28.85
CA LEU A 246 -22.70 18.90 28.45
C LEU A 246 -23.98 19.66 28.07
N ARG A 247 -24.30 20.75 28.75
CA ARG A 247 -25.48 21.57 28.44
C ARG A 247 -25.35 22.34 27.13
N CYS A 248 -24.13 22.58 26.66
CA CYS A 248 -23.87 23.10 25.33
C CYS A 248 -24.19 22.08 24.21
N LEU A 249 -24.28 20.77 24.51
CA LEU A 249 -24.73 19.77 23.54
C LEU A 249 -26.25 19.77 23.48
N ARG A 250 -26.80 20.33 22.40
CA ARG A 250 -28.23 20.15 22.12
C ARG A 250 -28.50 18.74 21.61
N PRO A 251 -29.57 18.07 22.05
CA PRO A 251 -30.07 16.89 21.34
C PRO A 251 -30.56 17.36 19.97
N SER A 252 -29.73 17.18 18.95
CA SER A 252 -30.24 17.25 17.58
C SER A 252 -31.21 16.09 17.40
N GLY A 253 -32.43 16.30 16.90
CA GLY A 253 -33.45 15.24 16.73
C GLY A 253 -33.07 14.10 15.77
N LEU A 254 -31.79 13.98 15.40
CA LEU A 254 -31.20 12.99 14.52
C LEU A 254 -30.20 12.14 15.32
N PRO A 255 -30.54 10.87 15.64
CA PRO A 255 -29.69 9.98 16.45
C PRO A 255 -28.27 9.80 15.90
N LEU A 256 -28.12 9.76 14.57
CA LEU A 256 -26.83 9.62 13.89
C LEU A 256 -25.88 10.80 14.18
N VAL A 257 -26.41 12.02 14.28
CA VAL A 257 -25.62 13.25 14.55
C VAL A 257 -25.23 13.32 16.03
N ASN A 258 -26.13 12.90 16.92
CA ASN A 258 -25.87 12.83 18.37
C ASN A 258 -24.80 11.79 18.76
N LEU A 259 -24.69 10.66 18.06
CA LEU A 259 -23.61 9.68 18.30
C LEU A 259 -22.21 10.29 18.09
N PHE A 260 -22.04 11.14 17.07
CA PHE A 260 -20.74 11.75 16.77
C PHE A 260 -20.41 12.95 17.67
N ALA A 261 -21.41 13.69 18.14
CA ALA A 261 -21.22 14.78 19.10
C ALA A 261 -20.90 14.21 20.51
N SER A 262 -21.59 13.13 20.92
CA SER A 262 -21.36 12.47 22.21
C SER A 262 -20.00 11.75 22.29
N SER A 263 -19.44 11.23 21.19
CA SER A 263 -18.11 10.61 21.24
C SER A 263 -16.99 11.63 21.53
N LYS A 264 -17.10 12.85 21.00
CA LYS A 264 -16.14 13.94 21.24
C LYS A 264 -16.18 14.42 22.67
N ILE A 265 -17.38 14.63 23.23
CA ILE A 265 -17.53 15.07 24.63
C ILE A 265 -17.04 14.02 25.61
N LYS A 266 -17.37 12.75 25.36
CA LYS A 266 -16.89 11.62 26.17
C LYS A 266 -15.36 11.62 26.20
N THR A 267 -14.72 11.87 25.06
CA THR A 267 -13.25 11.92 24.97
C THR A 267 -12.67 13.12 25.72
N ARG A 268 -13.31 14.30 25.67
CA ARG A 268 -12.94 15.48 26.47
C ARG A 268 -13.05 15.21 27.97
N ILE A 269 -14.19 14.70 28.43
CA ILE A 269 -14.42 14.35 29.85
C ILE A 269 -13.39 13.30 30.31
N HIS A 270 -13.18 12.25 29.52
CA HIS A 270 -12.17 11.24 29.81
C HIS A 270 -10.77 11.85 29.94
N MET A 271 -10.38 12.73 29.01
CA MET A 271 -9.09 13.41 29.06
C MET A 271 -8.98 14.44 30.18
N MET A 272 -10.06 15.09 30.63
CA MET A 272 -10.03 15.92 31.83
C MET A 272 -9.70 15.08 33.07
N ASN A 273 -10.40 13.96 33.26
CA ASN A 273 -10.32 13.11 34.45
C ASN A 273 -9.09 12.18 34.50
N LYS A 274 -8.41 11.95 33.37
CA LYS A 274 -7.21 11.12 33.30
C LYS A 274 -6.04 11.73 34.12
N LYS A 275 -5.19 10.89 34.71
CA LYS A 275 -3.96 11.37 35.39
C LYS A 275 -3.02 12.11 34.43
N LYS A 276 -2.20 13.03 34.94
CA LYS A 276 -1.16 13.73 34.14
C LYS A 276 -0.18 12.72 33.55
N SER A 277 0.24 12.95 32.31
CA SER A 277 1.31 12.14 31.69
C SER A 277 2.62 12.32 32.46
N PRO A 278 3.33 11.23 32.79
CA PRO A 278 4.64 11.33 33.43
C PRO A 278 5.64 11.98 32.47
N VAL A 279 6.56 12.79 33.00
CA VAL A 279 7.59 13.50 32.21
C VAL A 279 8.44 12.53 31.38
N ARG A 280 8.67 11.30 31.86
CA ARG A 280 9.35 10.24 31.10
C ARG A 280 8.73 10.03 29.72
N ASN A 281 7.40 10.12 29.56
CA ASN A 281 6.75 9.91 28.26
C ASN A 281 7.14 10.95 27.20
N LEU A 282 7.88 12.00 27.56
CA LEU A 282 8.47 12.95 26.63
C LEU A 282 9.42 12.27 25.62
N TYR A 283 10.05 11.13 25.97
CA TYR A 283 10.86 10.36 25.01
C TYR A 283 10.04 9.93 23.78
N LYS A 284 8.72 9.74 23.89
CA LYS A 284 7.89 9.35 22.74
C LYS A 284 7.90 10.41 21.65
N TYR A 285 8.13 11.68 22.00
CA TYR A 285 8.24 12.77 21.03
C TYR A 285 9.58 12.73 20.29
N THR A 286 10.65 12.15 20.86
CA THR A 286 11.91 11.96 20.14
C THR A 286 11.79 10.88 19.06
N LEU A 287 10.80 9.97 19.15
CA LEU A 287 10.48 9.00 18.09
C LEU A 287 9.96 9.65 16.79
N VAL A 288 9.62 10.94 16.82
CA VAL A 288 9.29 11.70 15.60
C VAL A 288 10.53 11.86 14.70
N LEU A 289 11.74 11.89 15.26
CA LEU A 289 12.99 12.03 14.48
C LEU A 289 13.28 10.83 13.56
N PRO A 290 13.30 9.57 14.05
CA PRO A 290 13.47 8.42 13.16
C PRO A 290 12.30 8.29 12.18
N LEU A 291 11.08 8.70 12.57
CA LEU A 291 9.94 8.73 11.65
C LEU A 291 10.13 9.73 10.52
N LEU A 292 10.69 10.91 10.81
CA LEU A 292 11.03 11.93 9.82
C LEU A 292 12.09 11.42 8.85
N ALA A 293 13.16 10.81 9.36
CA ALA A 293 14.21 10.21 8.54
C ALA A 293 13.66 9.07 7.66
N GLY A 294 12.89 8.15 8.24
CA GLY A 294 12.25 7.06 7.49
C GLY A 294 11.29 7.57 6.43
N SER A 295 10.45 8.55 6.77
CA SER A 295 9.51 9.16 5.82
C SER A 295 10.23 9.87 4.69
N TYR A 296 11.35 10.56 4.97
CA TYR A 296 12.21 11.15 3.94
C TYR A 296 12.72 10.09 2.97
N PHE A 297 13.29 8.99 3.46
CA PHE A 297 13.80 7.91 2.60
C PHE A 297 12.70 7.18 1.83
N ILE A 298 11.47 7.12 2.34
CA ILE A 298 10.33 6.54 1.62
C ILE A 298 9.95 7.40 0.41
N VAL A 299 9.87 8.73 0.55
CA VAL A 299 9.48 9.62 -0.56
C VAL A 299 10.64 10.02 -1.46
N ASN A 300 11.86 9.98 -0.93
CA ASN A 300 13.12 10.23 -1.60
C ASN A 300 14.02 9.01 -1.38
N PRO A 301 13.72 7.88 -2.03
CA PRO A 301 14.57 6.69 -1.92
C PRO A 301 16.01 7.09 -2.23
N LEU A 302 16.92 6.67 -1.35
CA LEU A 302 18.32 6.60 -1.71
C LEU A 302 18.35 5.67 -2.92
N LYS A 303 18.67 6.22 -4.09
CA LYS A 303 19.19 5.35 -5.13
C LYS A 303 20.41 4.72 -4.48
N ALA A 304 20.42 3.39 -4.34
CA ALA A 304 21.63 2.74 -3.90
C ALA A 304 22.72 3.25 -4.84
N ARG A 305 23.77 3.84 -4.28
CA ARG A 305 25.00 4.11 -4.99
C ARG A 305 25.43 2.74 -5.50
N SER A 306 25.05 2.41 -6.73
CA SER A 306 25.95 1.65 -7.57
C SER A 306 27.24 2.45 -7.46
N THR A 307 28.29 1.83 -6.90
CA THR A 307 29.65 2.35 -6.96
C THR A 307 29.76 3.04 -8.31
N PRO A 308 30.15 4.33 -8.38
CA PRO A 308 30.21 5.00 -9.66
C PRO A 308 31.25 4.25 -10.47
N LEU A 309 30.78 3.30 -11.27
CA LEU A 309 31.49 2.77 -12.39
C LEU A 309 31.43 3.91 -13.35
N ILE A 310 32.49 4.72 -13.25
CA ILE A 310 32.82 5.90 -14.03
C ILE A 310 31.82 6.06 -15.17
N SER A 311 30.75 6.81 -14.88
CA SER A 311 29.92 7.36 -15.93
C SER A 311 30.78 8.44 -16.55
N HIS A 312 31.64 8.05 -17.49
CA HIS A 312 32.26 9.00 -18.39
C HIS A 312 31.13 9.83 -18.98
N GLN A 313 31.20 11.14 -18.77
CA GLN A 313 30.41 12.12 -19.51
C GLN A 313 30.37 11.69 -20.98
N GLU A 314 29.16 11.71 -21.55
CA GLU A 314 28.89 11.37 -22.93
C GLU A 314 29.91 12.02 -23.86
N ALA A 315 30.86 11.19 -24.31
CA ALA A 315 31.54 11.42 -25.56
C ALA A 315 30.52 11.14 -26.68
N PRO A 316 30.59 11.86 -27.83
CA PRO A 316 29.79 11.54 -29.00
C PRO A 316 29.97 10.06 -29.34
N LEU A 317 28.88 9.38 -29.74
CA LEU A 317 28.82 7.97 -30.18
C LEU A 317 30.21 7.39 -30.49
N PRO A 318 30.78 6.56 -29.59
CA PRO A 318 32.13 6.05 -29.83
C PRO A 318 32.12 5.14 -31.05
N ALA A 319 33.23 5.15 -31.80
CA ALA A 319 33.48 4.20 -32.87
C ALA A 319 33.23 2.77 -32.35
N ARG A 320 32.45 1.99 -33.13
CA ARG A 320 32.05 0.58 -32.92
C ARG A 320 32.83 -0.10 -31.79
N GLN A 321 32.24 -0.09 -30.59
CA GLN A 321 32.81 -0.79 -29.45
C GLN A 321 32.64 -2.30 -29.66
N GLU A 322 33.63 -3.11 -29.27
CA GLU A 322 33.52 -4.56 -29.36
C GLU A 322 32.41 -5.07 -28.43
N LEU A 323 31.23 -5.31 -29.01
CA LEU A 323 30.04 -5.78 -28.29
C LEU A 323 30.26 -7.14 -27.59
N LYS A 324 31.33 -7.85 -27.95
CA LYS A 324 31.79 -9.09 -27.30
C LYS A 324 31.99 -8.94 -25.80
N ALA A 325 32.38 -7.75 -25.31
CA ALA A 325 32.58 -7.53 -23.87
C ALA A 325 31.28 -7.72 -23.05
N PHE A 326 30.11 -7.52 -23.67
CA PHE A 326 28.80 -7.66 -23.03
C PHE A 326 28.24 -9.08 -23.10
N GLU A 327 28.87 -9.97 -23.88
CA GLU A 327 28.39 -11.33 -24.05
C GLU A 327 28.57 -12.16 -22.79
N GLY A 328 27.59 -13.01 -22.51
CA GLY A 328 27.65 -13.96 -21.40
C GLY A 328 26.28 -14.28 -20.83
N TYR A 329 26.30 -15.11 -19.79
CA TYR A 329 25.13 -15.40 -18.98
C TYR A 329 25.08 -14.45 -17.81
N TYR A 330 23.87 -14.01 -17.47
CA TYR A 330 23.63 -13.18 -16.31
C TYR A 330 22.55 -13.82 -15.45
N GLN A 331 22.79 -13.87 -14.13
CA GLN A 331 21.93 -14.46 -13.13
C GLN A 331 21.19 -13.37 -12.36
N SER A 332 19.90 -13.54 -12.10
CA SER A 332 19.11 -12.57 -11.34
C SER A 332 19.51 -12.51 -9.87
N ASP A 333 19.55 -11.31 -9.31
CA ASP A 333 19.76 -11.09 -7.86
C ASP A 333 18.59 -11.61 -7.01
N PHE A 334 17.38 -11.65 -7.57
CA PHE A 334 16.16 -12.02 -6.85
C PHE A 334 15.82 -13.52 -6.99
N ASN A 335 16.15 -14.13 -8.13
CA ASN A 335 15.92 -15.55 -8.38
C ASN A 335 17.18 -16.21 -8.96
N LYS A 336 17.88 -16.98 -8.13
CA LYS A 336 19.13 -17.67 -8.50
C LYS A 336 18.95 -18.69 -9.63
N ASP A 337 17.74 -19.19 -9.89
CA ASP A 337 17.50 -20.12 -10.99
C ASP A 337 17.29 -19.37 -12.33
N SER A 338 16.95 -18.08 -12.29
CA SER A 338 16.69 -17.27 -13.47
C SER A 338 17.96 -16.74 -14.10
N HIS A 339 18.16 -17.11 -15.37
CA HIS A 339 19.30 -16.69 -16.18
C HIS A 339 18.83 -16.05 -17.48
N ILE A 340 19.58 -15.05 -17.95
CA ILE A 340 19.47 -14.48 -19.29
C ILE A 340 20.81 -14.65 -20.00
N GLN A 341 20.77 -14.83 -21.30
CA GLN A 341 21.96 -14.84 -22.15
C GLN A 341 21.97 -13.57 -22.98
N ILE A 342 23.09 -12.86 -23.00
CA ILE A 342 23.30 -11.72 -23.89
C ILE A 342 24.37 -12.12 -24.90
N ARG A 343 24.08 -11.91 -26.18
CA ARG A 343 24.99 -12.17 -27.30
C ARG A 343 25.05 -10.96 -28.23
N ALA A 344 26.20 -10.70 -28.81
CA ALA A 344 26.34 -9.70 -29.85
C ALA A 344 25.92 -10.30 -31.19
N SER A 345 25.18 -9.53 -31.99
CA SER A 345 24.82 -9.88 -33.36
C SER A 345 24.96 -8.65 -34.22
N GLY A 346 26.06 -8.56 -34.97
CA GLY A 346 26.40 -7.36 -35.73
C GLY A 346 26.67 -6.17 -34.82
N ASP A 347 25.84 -5.13 -34.92
CA ASP A 347 25.88 -3.90 -34.12
C ASP A 347 24.80 -3.86 -33.01
N GLN A 348 24.14 -4.99 -32.76
CA GLN A 348 23.07 -5.11 -31.77
C GLN A 348 23.42 -6.13 -30.69
N LEU A 349 22.77 -5.97 -29.53
CA LEU A 349 22.73 -7.00 -28.50
C LEU A 349 21.41 -7.75 -28.57
N ILE A 350 21.47 -9.07 -28.47
CA ILE A 350 20.30 -9.93 -28.32
C ILE A 350 20.31 -10.48 -26.91
N LEU A 351 19.29 -10.13 -26.13
CA LEU A 351 19.00 -10.75 -24.84
C LEU A 351 18.03 -11.90 -25.08
N LYS A 352 18.45 -13.11 -24.70
CA LYS A 352 17.65 -14.31 -24.72
C LYS A 352 17.28 -14.74 -23.30
N GLN A 353 15.99 -14.79 -23.02
CA GLN A 353 15.43 -15.30 -21.77
C GLN A 353 15.54 -16.84 -21.78
N GLN A 354 16.15 -17.44 -20.75
CA GLN A 354 16.36 -18.90 -20.73
C GLN A 354 15.11 -19.71 -20.36
N TRP A 355 14.01 -19.05 -19.99
CA TRP A 355 12.79 -19.69 -19.52
C TRP A 355 11.70 -19.85 -20.59
N ASP A 356 11.65 -18.95 -21.55
CA ASP A 356 10.70 -18.98 -22.67
C ASP A 356 11.41 -18.88 -24.04
N GLU A 357 12.74 -18.89 -24.03
CA GLU A 357 13.60 -18.75 -25.20
C GLU A 357 13.37 -17.44 -25.98
N ARG A 358 12.66 -16.47 -25.39
CA ARG A 358 12.32 -15.22 -26.05
C ARG A 358 13.56 -14.36 -26.24
N GLU A 359 13.77 -13.95 -27.47
CA GLU A 359 14.85 -13.04 -27.84
C GLU A 359 14.34 -11.60 -27.96
N ILE A 360 15.11 -10.66 -27.43
CA ILE A 360 14.84 -9.23 -27.48
C ILE A 360 16.08 -8.53 -28.00
N VAL A 361 15.90 -7.73 -29.04
CA VAL A 361 16.98 -7.01 -29.73
C VAL A 361 17.13 -5.61 -29.14
N PHE A 362 18.37 -5.19 -28.90
CA PHE A 362 18.72 -3.90 -28.35
C PHE A 362 19.74 -3.18 -29.23
N ASN A 363 19.45 -1.91 -29.51
CA ASN A 363 20.30 -0.99 -30.23
C ASN A 363 21.14 -0.18 -29.23
N GLN A 364 22.42 0.00 -29.54
CA GLN A 364 23.31 0.81 -28.73
C GLN A 364 22.82 2.26 -28.67
N GLN A 365 22.71 2.81 -27.46
CA GLN A 365 22.41 4.23 -27.22
C GLN A 365 23.68 4.97 -26.77
N SER A 366 24.52 4.31 -25.96
CA SER A 366 25.80 4.83 -25.49
C SER A 366 26.80 3.68 -25.28
N ALA A 367 27.98 3.96 -24.72
CA ALA A 367 29.00 2.94 -24.46
C ALA A 367 28.54 1.80 -23.51
N LEU A 368 27.58 2.06 -22.62
CA LEU A 368 27.10 1.09 -21.63
C LEU A 368 25.57 0.94 -21.63
N GLU A 369 24.85 1.69 -22.47
CA GLU A 369 23.41 1.67 -22.51
C GLU A 369 22.89 1.25 -23.88
N PHE A 370 21.91 0.37 -23.86
CA PHE A 370 21.23 -0.16 -25.04
C PHE A 370 19.73 -0.07 -24.82
N SER A 371 18.94 0.08 -25.87
CA SER A 371 17.49 0.09 -25.76
C SER A 371 16.84 -0.68 -26.90
N THR A 372 15.64 -1.19 -26.69
CA THR A 372 14.83 -1.70 -27.80
C THR A 372 14.63 -0.63 -28.87
N PRO A 373 14.33 -1.01 -30.13
CA PRO A 373 14.07 -0.05 -31.21
C PRO A 373 12.99 0.98 -30.87
N ASP A 374 12.00 0.62 -30.05
CA ASP A 374 10.93 1.50 -29.58
C ASP A 374 11.28 2.29 -28.30
N LYS A 375 12.52 2.18 -27.82
CA LYS A 375 13.09 2.85 -26.63
C LYS A 375 12.35 2.61 -25.31
N LYS A 376 11.47 1.61 -25.24
CA LYS A 376 10.70 1.30 -24.02
C LYS A 376 11.50 0.54 -22.98
N PHE A 377 12.45 -0.26 -23.44
CA PHE A 377 13.15 -1.22 -22.60
C PHE A 377 14.66 -0.96 -22.68
N PRO A 378 15.26 -0.36 -21.63
CA PRO A 378 16.70 -0.13 -21.57
C PRO A 378 17.45 -1.31 -20.93
N LEU A 379 18.68 -1.52 -21.36
CA LEU A 379 19.74 -2.27 -20.67
C LEU A 379 20.85 -1.31 -20.31
N LYS A 380 21.27 -1.32 -19.03
CA LYS A 380 22.40 -0.54 -18.54
C LYS A 380 23.45 -1.46 -17.94
N PHE A 381 24.64 -1.48 -18.52
CA PHE A 381 25.74 -2.33 -18.10
C PHE A 381 26.67 -1.63 -17.12
N PHE A 382 27.26 -2.43 -16.24
CA PHE A 382 28.17 -2.01 -15.18
C PHE A 382 29.47 -2.80 -15.32
N LYS A 383 30.60 -2.09 -15.29
CA LYS A 383 31.94 -2.67 -15.32
C LYS A 383 32.46 -2.96 -13.90
N ASN A 384 33.68 -3.45 -13.71
CA ASN A 384 34.39 -3.41 -12.44
C ASN A 384 35.58 -2.44 -12.55
N ASP A 385 36.40 -2.33 -11.51
CA ASP A 385 37.59 -1.46 -11.51
C ASP A 385 38.65 -1.88 -12.56
N GLN A 386 38.57 -3.11 -13.05
CA GLN A 386 39.41 -3.64 -14.14
C GLN A 386 38.80 -3.41 -15.54
N GLY A 387 37.65 -2.74 -15.62
CA GLY A 387 36.96 -2.41 -16.88
C GLY A 387 36.14 -3.55 -17.49
N ALA A 388 36.03 -4.70 -16.83
CA ALA A 388 35.24 -5.85 -17.30
C ALA A 388 33.75 -5.68 -16.96
N VAL A 389 32.84 -6.00 -17.88
CA VAL A 389 31.39 -5.97 -17.62
C VAL A 389 31.04 -7.08 -16.62
N VAL A 390 30.43 -6.72 -15.50
CA VAL A 390 30.09 -7.65 -14.40
C VAL A 390 28.61 -7.68 -14.06
N GLN A 391 27.83 -6.68 -14.44
CA GLN A 391 26.41 -6.61 -14.11
C GLN A 391 25.62 -5.86 -15.18
N VAL A 392 24.34 -6.17 -15.32
CA VAL A 392 23.38 -5.43 -16.14
C VAL A 392 22.10 -5.14 -15.35
N LEU A 393 21.62 -3.90 -15.42
CA LEU A 393 20.27 -3.52 -15.02
C LEU A 393 19.36 -3.65 -16.25
N ALA A 394 18.48 -4.64 -16.23
CA ALA A 394 17.53 -4.87 -17.30
C ALA A 394 16.19 -4.16 -17.00
N PHE A 395 15.65 -3.49 -18.01
CA PHE A 395 14.32 -2.86 -17.98
C PHE A 395 14.13 -1.80 -16.88
N ASN A 396 15.23 -1.20 -16.40
CA ASN A 396 15.25 -0.33 -15.21
C ASN A 396 14.61 -0.95 -13.96
N ARG A 397 14.56 -2.28 -13.88
CA ARG A 397 13.86 -3.00 -12.82
C ARG A 397 14.76 -3.97 -12.07
N ASP A 398 15.45 -4.84 -12.80
CA ASP A 398 16.11 -6.01 -12.23
C ASP A 398 17.62 -5.97 -12.50
N HIS A 399 18.43 -6.16 -11.45
CA HIS A 399 19.87 -6.35 -11.57
C HIS A 399 20.22 -7.82 -11.82
N TRP A 400 21.17 -8.04 -12.73
CA TRP A 400 21.65 -9.36 -13.13
C TRP A 400 23.17 -9.39 -13.15
N ASN A 401 23.77 -10.31 -12.41
CA ASN A 401 25.22 -10.47 -12.32
C ASN A 401 25.74 -11.40 -13.40
N LYS A 402 26.82 -11.02 -14.06
CA LYS A 402 27.48 -11.84 -15.08
C LYS A 402 28.12 -13.06 -14.41
N VAL A 403 27.84 -14.24 -14.94
CA VAL A 403 28.34 -15.52 -14.44
C VAL A 403 29.16 -16.23 -15.51
N THR A 404 30.30 -16.80 -15.12
CA THR A 404 31.25 -17.44 -16.04
C THR A 404 31.03 -18.95 -16.17
N ASN A 405 30.37 -19.58 -15.19
CA ASN A 405 30.28 -21.04 -15.07
C ASN A 405 28.85 -21.57 -15.26
N TYR A 406 27.94 -20.79 -15.86
CA TYR A 406 26.59 -21.26 -16.13
C TYR A 406 26.54 -22.15 -17.37
N ALA A 407 26.03 -23.37 -17.19
CA ALA A 407 25.62 -24.24 -18.28
C ALA A 407 24.09 -24.40 -18.21
N PRO A 408 23.36 -24.22 -19.34
CA PRO A 408 21.92 -24.45 -19.38
C PRO A 408 21.57 -25.83 -18.81
N PRO A 409 20.51 -25.95 -17.99
CA PRO A 409 20.14 -27.20 -17.36
C PRO A 409 19.85 -28.26 -18.43
N LYS A 410 20.55 -29.39 -18.34
CA LYS A 410 20.24 -30.57 -19.16
C LYS A 410 19.19 -31.38 -18.43
N TYR A 411 18.07 -31.61 -19.10
CA TYR A 411 17.03 -32.49 -18.61
C TYR A 411 17.39 -33.94 -18.90
N ILE A 412 17.16 -34.81 -17.92
CA ILE A 412 17.28 -36.25 -18.10
C ILE A 412 15.89 -36.84 -18.30
N HIS A 413 15.83 -38.07 -18.81
CA HIS A 413 14.61 -38.85 -18.79
C HIS A 413 14.64 -39.80 -17.60
N LEU A 414 13.60 -39.78 -16.76
CA LEU A 414 13.40 -40.74 -15.68
C LEU A 414 12.33 -41.74 -16.09
N GLN A 415 12.55 -43.01 -15.76
CA GLN A 415 11.56 -44.06 -16.01
C GLN A 415 10.27 -43.79 -15.20
N PRO A 416 9.08 -44.18 -15.71
CA PRO A 416 7.81 -43.95 -15.03
C PRO A 416 7.77 -44.46 -13.58
N GLU A 417 8.41 -45.60 -13.30
CA GLU A 417 8.48 -46.20 -11.96
C GLU A 417 9.26 -45.31 -10.99
N ALA A 418 10.31 -44.65 -11.46
CA ALA A 418 11.09 -43.71 -10.66
C ALA A 418 10.31 -42.42 -10.38
N LEU A 419 9.52 -41.94 -11.36
CA LEU A 419 8.68 -40.75 -11.20
C LEU A 419 7.55 -40.97 -10.19
N LYS A 420 6.97 -42.18 -10.15
CA LYS A 420 5.92 -42.54 -9.18
C LYS A 420 6.34 -42.38 -7.71
N LEU A 421 7.63 -42.53 -7.40
CA LEU A 421 8.13 -42.35 -6.02
C LEU A 421 7.89 -40.94 -5.47
N PHE A 422 7.78 -39.93 -6.34
CA PHE A 422 7.56 -38.53 -5.97
C PHE A 422 6.08 -38.16 -5.81
N GLU A 423 5.16 -39.02 -6.26
CA GLU A 423 3.72 -38.76 -6.16
C GLU A 423 3.26 -38.68 -4.70
N GLY A 424 2.30 -37.81 -4.44
CA GLY A 424 1.64 -37.71 -3.14
C GLY A 424 1.33 -36.28 -2.74
N TYR A 425 0.94 -36.12 -1.48
CA TYR A 425 0.63 -34.83 -0.90
C TYR A 425 1.78 -34.35 -0.03
N TYR A 426 2.10 -33.07 -0.16
CA TYR A 426 3.16 -32.41 0.58
C TYR A 426 2.59 -31.24 1.37
N GLN A 427 3.04 -31.09 2.61
CA GLN A 427 2.57 -30.07 3.54
C GLN A 427 3.71 -29.13 3.95
N ASN A 428 3.42 -27.84 3.98
CA ASN A 428 4.29 -26.81 4.55
C ASN A 428 3.50 -25.95 5.55
N LYS A 429 4.19 -25.53 6.62
CA LYS A 429 3.65 -24.62 7.62
C LYS A 429 4.20 -23.22 7.36
N ARG A 430 3.31 -22.25 7.16
CA ARG A 430 3.66 -20.83 7.06
C ARG A 430 4.02 -20.24 8.43
N ASP A 431 4.73 -19.13 8.40
CA ASP A 431 5.08 -18.33 9.59
C ASP A 431 3.84 -17.86 10.39
N ASP A 432 2.68 -17.71 9.74
CA ASP A 432 1.40 -17.35 10.37
C ASP A 432 0.65 -18.54 10.98
N GLY A 433 1.23 -19.73 10.95
CA GLY A 433 0.65 -20.96 11.48
C GLY A 433 -0.36 -21.66 10.58
N LYS A 434 -0.61 -21.17 9.36
CA LYS A 434 -1.48 -21.84 8.37
C LYS A 434 -0.75 -23.00 7.69
N MET A 435 -1.51 -24.04 7.36
CA MET A 435 -1.01 -25.20 6.62
C MET A 435 -1.32 -25.05 5.13
N MET A 436 -0.31 -25.23 4.29
CA MET A 436 -0.45 -25.32 2.84
C MET A 436 -0.24 -26.76 2.39
N TYR A 437 -1.00 -27.15 1.36
CA TYR A 437 -0.89 -28.47 0.75
C TYR A 437 -0.59 -28.35 -0.73
N LEU A 438 0.21 -29.30 -1.22
CA LEU A 438 0.55 -29.48 -2.62
C LEU A 438 0.30 -30.92 -3.02
N GLN A 439 -0.22 -31.12 -4.20
CA GLN A 439 -0.35 -32.43 -4.81
C GLN A 439 0.68 -32.56 -5.93
N ILE A 440 1.43 -33.66 -5.94
CA ILE A 440 2.37 -34.01 -7.01
C ILE A 440 1.89 -35.30 -7.68
N GLU A 441 1.75 -35.26 -9.00
CA GLU A 441 1.38 -36.37 -9.87
C GLU A 441 2.51 -36.59 -10.89
N SER A 442 2.81 -37.84 -11.25
CA SER A 442 3.76 -38.11 -12.33
C SER A 442 3.10 -37.93 -13.69
N ILE A 443 3.85 -37.39 -14.64
CA ILE A 443 3.46 -37.25 -16.05
C ILE A 443 4.57 -37.84 -16.93
N PRO A 444 4.31 -38.16 -18.22
CA PRO A 444 5.30 -38.84 -19.07
C PRO A 444 6.69 -38.17 -19.13
N ASP A 445 6.75 -36.83 -19.00
CA ASP A 445 7.99 -36.05 -19.10
C ASP A 445 8.43 -35.38 -17.78
N GLY A 446 7.93 -35.87 -16.63
CA GLY A 446 8.32 -35.36 -15.31
C GLY A 446 7.18 -35.35 -14.29
N LEU A 447 6.99 -34.23 -13.59
CA LEU A 447 6.02 -34.08 -12.51
C LEU A 447 5.03 -32.95 -12.82
N LEU A 448 3.77 -33.16 -12.47
CA LEU A 448 2.73 -32.14 -12.41
C LEU A 448 2.50 -31.77 -10.94
N PHE A 449 2.65 -30.49 -10.66
CA PHE A 449 2.48 -29.91 -9.35
C PHE A 449 1.16 -29.13 -9.33
N ARG A 450 0.32 -29.36 -8.33
CA ARG A 450 -0.97 -28.66 -8.15
C ARG A 450 -1.05 -28.02 -6.77
N GLU A 451 -1.32 -26.71 -6.76
CA GLU A 451 -1.48 -25.92 -5.55
C GLU A 451 -2.85 -26.17 -4.89
N GLY A 452 -2.88 -26.43 -3.58
CA GLY A 452 -4.12 -26.72 -2.88
C GLY A 452 -5.05 -25.51 -2.72
N TRP A 453 -4.51 -24.28 -2.75
CA TRP A 453 -5.28 -23.06 -2.45
C TRP A 453 -5.96 -22.43 -3.66
N ASP A 454 -5.35 -22.46 -4.85
CA ASP A 454 -5.91 -21.87 -6.07
C ASP A 454 -6.04 -22.88 -7.24
N GLY A 455 -5.57 -24.12 -7.05
CA GLY A 455 -5.59 -25.16 -8.07
C GLY A 455 -4.60 -24.95 -9.20
N ARG A 456 -3.65 -24.01 -9.08
CA ARG A 456 -2.68 -23.73 -10.14
C ARG A 456 -1.80 -24.94 -10.40
N GLU A 457 -1.58 -25.23 -11.67
CA GLU A 457 -0.75 -26.35 -12.11
C GLU A 457 0.59 -25.87 -12.70
N ILE A 458 1.67 -26.54 -12.31
CA ILE A 458 3.03 -26.25 -12.77
C ILE A 458 3.70 -27.57 -13.18
N LYS A 459 4.32 -27.59 -14.36
CA LYS A 459 5.02 -28.77 -14.88
C LYS A 459 6.52 -28.67 -14.60
N PHE A 460 7.08 -29.74 -14.08
CA PHE A 460 8.50 -29.86 -13.72
C PHE A 460 9.13 -31.00 -14.51
N SER A 461 10.34 -30.77 -15.00
CA SER A 461 11.13 -31.76 -15.74
C SER A 461 12.36 -32.17 -14.93
N PRO A 462 12.79 -33.43 -14.98
CA PRO A 462 13.90 -33.90 -14.15
C PRO A 462 15.24 -33.39 -14.66
N LYS A 463 16.05 -32.87 -13.74
CA LYS A 463 17.45 -32.45 -13.94
C LYS A 463 18.41 -33.51 -13.40
N SER A 464 18.02 -34.20 -12.32
CA SER A 464 18.75 -35.34 -11.75
C SER A 464 17.76 -36.37 -11.20
N ALA A 465 18.25 -37.40 -10.51
CA ALA A 465 17.40 -38.42 -9.88
C ALA A 465 16.52 -37.87 -8.73
N THR A 466 16.82 -36.67 -8.22
CA THR A 466 16.10 -36.02 -7.11
C THR A 466 15.85 -34.53 -7.33
N GLU A 467 16.41 -33.92 -8.37
CA GLU A 467 16.19 -32.52 -8.71
C GLU A 467 15.29 -32.38 -9.93
N PHE A 468 14.31 -31.49 -9.82
CA PHE A 468 13.39 -31.13 -10.89
C PHE A 468 13.36 -29.62 -11.07
N LEU A 469 13.17 -29.17 -12.31
CA LEU A 469 13.11 -27.76 -12.65
C LEU A 469 11.84 -27.50 -13.47
N GLY A 470 11.11 -26.46 -13.13
CA GLY A 470 9.93 -26.02 -13.87
C GLY A 470 10.30 -25.72 -15.31
N ARG A 471 9.38 -25.94 -16.27
CA ARG A 471 9.64 -25.67 -17.70
C ARG A 471 10.08 -24.23 -17.99
N ASN A 472 9.71 -23.29 -17.11
CA ASN A 472 10.13 -21.91 -17.20
C ASN A 472 11.48 -21.65 -16.53
N GLY A 473 12.29 -22.66 -16.20
CA GLY A 473 13.65 -22.49 -15.65
C GLY A 473 13.79 -21.72 -14.33
N THR A 474 12.69 -21.28 -13.71
CA THR A 474 12.66 -20.33 -12.59
C THR A 474 12.24 -20.97 -11.26
N PHE A 475 11.91 -22.26 -11.27
CA PHE A 475 11.35 -22.98 -10.13
C PHE A 475 12.08 -24.31 -9.94
N SER A 476 12.89 -24.44 -8.90
CA SER A 476 13.59 -25.69 -8.56
C SER A 476 12.89 -26.45 -7.42
N LEU A 477 12.87 -27.78 -7.56
CA LEU A 477 12.46 -28.72 -6.52
C LEU A 477 13.58 -29.72 -6.28
N GLU A 478 13.96 -29.91 -5.03
CA GLU A 478 14.93 -30.91 -4.60
C GLU A 478 14.28 -31.86 -3.59
N PHE A 479 14.24 -33.15 -3.91
CA PHE A 479 13.62 -34.17 -3.06
C PHE A 479 14.67 -34.90 -2.20
N THR A 480 14.36 -35.08 -0.92
CA THR A 480 15.16 -35.94 -0.03
C THR A 480 14.52 -37.32 0.09
N LYS A 481 15.34 -38.36 0.03
CA LYS A 481 14.95 -39.75 0.26
C LYS A 481 15.49 -40.24 1.60
N ASP A 482 14.78 -41.14 2.26
CA ASP A 482 15.30 -41.89 3.40
C ASP A 482 16.27 -43.02 2.95
N ASP A 483 16.86 -43.72 3.92
CA ASP A 483 17.80 -44.84 3.69
C ASP A 483 17.17 -46.00 2.91
N ASN A 484 15.84 -46.09 2.88
CA ASN A 484 15.07 -47.09 2.14
C ASN A 484 14.69 -46.61 0.73
N GLY A 485 15.09 -45.41 0.33
CA GLY A 485 14.81 -44.81 -0.97
C GLY A 485 13.44 -44.15 -1.10
N ASN A 486 12.66 -44.03 -0.01
CA ASN A 486 11.37 -43.36 -0.02
C ASN A 486 11.53 -41.85 0.07
N VAL A 487 10.79 -41.11 -0.76
CA VAL A 487 10.77 -39.65 -0.70
C VAL A 487 10.07 -39.19 0.57
N THR A 488 10.75 -38.40 1.41
CA THR A 488 10.23 -37.93 2.71
C THR A 488 9.89 -36.45 2.72
N GLN A 489 10.63 -35.65 1.97
CA GLN A 489 10.47 -34.20 1.93
C GLN A 489 10.97 -33.61 0.60
N MET A 490 10.58 -32.37 0.35
CA MET A 490 10.91 -31.60 -0.83
C MET A 490 11.29 -30.18 -0.41
N LEU A 491 12.44 -29.70 -0.86
CA LEU A 491 12.82 -28.29 -0.77
C LEU A 491 12.42 -27.60 -2.08
N ALA A 492 11.52 -26.64 -2.01
CA ALA A 492 11.14 -25.79 -3.13
C ALA A 492 11.88 -24.46 -3.05
N PHE A 493 12.29 -23.90 -4.19
CA PHE A 493 12.92 -22.57 -4.29
C PHE A 493 14.20 -22.40 -3.46
N HIS A 494 14.91 -23.50 -3.17
CA HIS A 494 16.06 -23.52 -2.26
C HIS A 494 15.75 -22.99 -0.84
N ARG A 495 14.48 -22.87 -0.44
CA ARG A 495 14.08 -22.22 0.83
C ARG A 495 12.92 -22.91 1.53
N ASP A 496 11.88 -23.27 0.80
CA ASP A 496 10.60 -23.68 1.39
C ASP A 496 10.58 -25.20 1.55
N LEU A 497 10.60 -25.69 2.79
CA LEU A 497 10.62 -27.12 3.09
C LEU A 497 9.20 -27.69 3.18
N TRP A 498 8.91 -28.73 2.41
CA TRP A 498 7.63 -29.41 2.35
C TRP A 498 7.78 -30.88 2.74
N LYS A 499 6.95 -31.36 3.67
CA LYS A 499 6.99 -32.74 4.16
C LYS A 499 5.97 -33.60 3.42
N LYS A 500 6.37 -34.78 2.95
CA LYS A 500 5.46 -35.74 2.32
C LYS A 500 4.55 -36.34 3.39
N LEU A 501 3.26 -36.39 3.12
CA LEU A 501 2.26 -36.96 4.03
C LEU A 501 2.19 -38.48 3.85
N GLN A 502 2.12 -39.19 4.99
CA GLN A 502 1.94 -40.65 5.02
C GLN A 502 0.47 -41.04 4.79
N ASP A 503 -0.48 -40.21 5.25
CA ASP A 503 -1.90 -40.38 5.02
C ASP A 503 -2.46 -39.19 4.19
N PRO A 504 -2.88 -39.41 2.93
CA PRO A 504 -3.46 -38.39 2.07
C PRO A 504 -4.79 -37.83 2.58
N SER A 505 -5.50 -38.55 3.47
CA SER A 505 -6.85 -38.21 3.94
C SER A 505 -6.92 -36.81 4.58
N ALA A 506 -5.82 -36.36 5.19
CA ALA A 506 -5.65 -35.04 5.79
C ALA A 506 -5.44 -33.90 4.77
N ALA A 507 -5.07 -34.22 3.53
CA ALA A 507 -4.77 -33.24 2.47
C ALA A 507 -5.79 -33.25 1.32
N VAL A 508 -6.78 -34.16 1.33
CA VAL A 508 -7.79 -34.20 0.28
C VAL A 508 -8.70 -32.98 0.40
N ILE A 509 -8.38 -31.93 -0.36
CA ILE A 509 -9.37 -30.99 -0.85
C ILE A 509 -10.24 -31.79 -1.81
N LYS A 510 -11.30 -32.39 -1.25
CA LYS A 510 -12.21 -33.30 -1.94
C LYS A 510 -13.01 -32.50 -2.96
N ARG A 511 -13.13 -33.10 -4.15
CA ARG A 511 -13.92 -32.62 -5.29
C ARG A 511 -15.30 -32.14 -4.83
N GLU A 512 -15.82 -31.11 -5.50
CA GLU A 512 -17.22 -30.71 -5.34
C GLU A 512 -18.11 -31.93 -5.59
N ILE A 513 -18.94 -32.29 -4.61
CA ILE A 513 -19.88 -33.41 -4.73
C ILE A 513 -21.29 -32.85 -4.83
N LYS A 514 -22.16 -33.45 -5.64
CA LYS A 514 -23.56 -33.05 -5.68
C LYS A 514 -24.32 -33.71 -4.53
N LEU A 515 -24.95 -32.92 -3.67
CA LEU A 515 -25.82 -33.41 -2.60
C LEU A 515 -27.28 -33.39 -3.05
N GLU A 516 -28.07 -34.34 -2.55
CA GLU A 516 -29.51 -34.37 -2.79
C GLU A 516 -30.21 -33.20 -2.07
N PRO A 517 -31.29 -32.61 -2.61
CA PRO A 517 -31.98 -31.49 -2.00
C PRO A 517 -32.42 -31.72 -0.55
N ALA A 518 -32.78 -32.97 -0.21
CA ALA A 518 -33.13 -33.35 1.16
C ALA A 518 -31.95 -33.24 2.15
N GLN A 519 -30.73 -33.52 1.69
CA GLN A 519 -29.51 -33.42 2.51
C GLN A 519 -29.15 -31.96 2.76
N LEU A 520 -29.25 -31.10 1.74
CA LEU A 520 -29.03 -29.66 1.89
C LEU A 520 -30.06 -29.03 2.83
N LYS A 521 -31.33 -29.43 2.70
CA LYS A 521 -32.43 -28.93 3.53
C LYS A 521 -32.25 -29.26 5.01
N ALA A 522 -31.66 -30.41 5.34
CA ALA A 522 -31.38 -30.81 6.73
C ALA A 522 -30.36 -29.89 7.46
N LEU A 523 -29.61 -29.08 6.70
CA LEU A 523 -28.59 -28.16 7.20
C LEU A 523 -29.11 -26.72 7.37
N GLU A 524 -30.32 -26.40 6.90
CA GLU A 524 -30.91 -25.08 7.02
C GLU A 524 -31.16 -24.68 8.48
N GLY A 525 -31.15 -23.37 8.74
CA GLY A 525 -31.53 -22.79 10.03
C GLY A 525 -30.77 -21.52 10.38
N GLU A 526 -31.12 -20.92 11.52
CA GLU A 526 -30.32 -19.86 12.13
C GLU A 526 -29.30 -20.45 13.09
N TYR A 527 -28.09 -19.90 13.06
CA TYR A 527 -27.00 -20.30 13.93
C TYR A 527 -26.44 -19.09 14.67
N GLN A 528 -25.99 -19.31 15.91
CA GLN A 528 -25.47 -18.27 16.79
C GLN A 528 -24.08 -18.64 17.31
N MET A 529 -23.21 -17.63 17.36
CA MET A 529 -21.89 -17.71 18.00
C MET A 529 -21.96 -17.22 19.46
N GLN A 530 -20.98 -17.59 20.29
CA GLN A 530 -20.98 -17.25 21.73
C GLN A 530 -21.04 -15.75 22.05
N ASP A 531 -20.57 -14.89 21.13
CA ASP A 531 -20.58 -13.44 21.27
C ASP A 531 -21.94 -12.78 20.90
N GLY A 532 -22.92 -13.60 20.50
CA GLY A 532 -24.28 -13.17 20.18
C GLY A 532 -24.55 -12.96 18.69
N ASN A 533 -23.53 -13.01 17.83
CA ASN A 533 -23.69 -12.87 16.38
C ASN A 533 -24.50 -14.02 15.79
N LYS A 534 -25.35 -13.70 14.81
CA LYS A 534 -26.26 -14.66 14.17
C LYS A 534 -26.10 -14.68 12.66
N ILE A 535 -26.29 -15.85 12.09
CA ILE A 535 -26.28 -16.11 10.65
C ILE A 535 -27.48 -16.98 10.28
N GLY A 536 -27.98 -16.83 9.06
CA GLY A 536 -28.98 -17.72 8.47
C GLY A 536 -28.36 -18.58 7.37
N ILE A 537 -28.64 -19.88 7.37
CA ILE A 537 -28.22 -20.80 6.31
C ILE A 537 -29.47 -21.32 5.59
N LYS A 538 -29.47 -21.21 4.25
CA LYS A 538 -30.52 -21.72 3.37
C LYS A 538 -29.96 -22.65 2.31
N ALA A 539 -30.73 -23.65 1.90
CA ALA A 539 -30.40 -24.55 0.82
C ALA A 539 -30.79 -23.95 -0.53
N GLU A 540 -29.90 -24.08 -1.51
CA GLU A 540 -30.14 -23.75 -2.91
C GLU A 540 -29.82 -24.97 -3.81
N SER A 541 -30.12 -24.87 -5.11
CA SER A 541 -30.01 -26.00 -6.04
C SER A 541 -28.61 -26.60 -6.18
N GLU A 542 -27.56 -25.81 -5.89
CA GLU A 542 -26.15 -26.18 -6.07
C GLU A 542 -25.34 -26.17 -4.75
N GLY A 543 -25.99 -25.95 -3.60
CA GLY A 543 -25.28 -25.85 -2.32
C GLY A 543 -26.05 -25.12 -1.22
N LEU A 544 -25.33 -24.38 -0.37
CA LEU A 544 -25.92 -23.58 0.70
C LEU A 544 -25.62 -22.08 0.49
N VAL A 545 -26.47 -21.24 1.06
CA VAL A 545 -26.28 -19.80 1.13
C VAL A 545 -26.27 -19.39 2.59
N LEU A 546 -25.14 -18.85 3.02
CA LEU A 546 -24.96 -18.26 4.35
C LEU A 546 -25.20 -16.77 4.25
N LYS A 547 -26.08 -16.26 5.11
CA LYS A 547 -26.37 -14.83 5.25
C LYS A 547 -25.99 -14.35 6.64
N GLN A 548 -25.11 -13.36 6.70
CA GLN A 548 -24.75 -12.67 7.94
C GLN A 548 -25.91 -11.74 8.37
N LEU A 549 -26.43 -11.87 9.60
CA LEU A 549 -27.61 -11.10 10.03
C LEU A 549 -27.27 -9.70 10.56
N TRP A 550 -25.98 -9.39 10.73
CA TRP A 550 -25.53 -8.07 11.21
C TRP A 550 -25.26 -7.06 10.08
N ASP A 551 -24.86 -7.51 8.89
CA ASP A 551 -24.57 -6.66 7.72
C ASP A 551 -25.25 -7.10 6.42
N ASN A 552 -25.98 -8.22 6.42
CA ASN A 552 -26.62 -8.84 5.26
C ASN A 552 -25.66 -9.32 4.17
N GLU A 553 -24.38 -9.55 4.47
CA GLU A 553 -23.45 -10.18 3.53
C GLU A 553 -23.89 -11.63 3.24
N VAL A 554 -23.77 -12.04 1.98
CA VAL A 554 -24.21 -13.34 1.47
C VAL A 554 -23.01 -14.11 0.93
N ILE A 555 -22.80 -15.32 1.43
CA ILE A 555 -21.73 -16.22 1.03
C ILE A 555 -22.34 -17.50 0.46
N TYR A 556 -21.98 -17.81 -0.79
CA TYR A 556 -22.37 -19.04 -1.46
C TYR A 556 -21.40 -20.16 -1.08
N LEU A 557 -21.95 -21.31 -0.70
CA LEU A 557 -21.22 -22.46 -0.19
C LEU A 557 -21.46 -23.68 -1.09
N VAL A 558 -20.38 -24.33 -1.50
CA VAL A 558 -20.40 -25.51 -2.37
C VAL A 558 -19.95 -26.75 -1.57
N PRO A 559 -20.70 -27.87 -1.62
CA PRO A 559 -20.38 -29.08 -0.88
C PRO A 559 -19.12 -29.80 -1.39
N PHE A 560 -18.28 -30.27 -0.46
CA PHE A 560 -17.17 -31.19 -0.71
C PHE A 560 -17.30 -32.52 0.06
N SER A 561 -18.26 -32.61 0.99
CA SER A 561 -18.69 -33.84 1.66
C SER A 561 -20.17 -33.74 2.06
N SER A 562 -20.76 -34.79 2.63
CA SER A 562 -22.14 -34.76 3.13
C SER A 562 -22.37 -33.75 4.26
N THR A 563 -21.30 -33.27 4.90
CA THR A 563 -21.35 -32.28 5.99
C THR A 563 -20.35 -31.13 5.80
N GLY A 564 -19.60 -31.08 4.71
CA GLY A 564 -18.49 -30.15 4.49
C GLY A 564 -18.73 -29.27 3.28
N PHE A 565 -18.51 -27.96 3.44
CA PHE A 565 -18.76 -26.94 2.41
C PHE A 565 -17.61 -25.93 2.33
N PHE A 566 -17.29 -25.45 1.13
CA PHE A 566 -16.41 -24.30 0.93
C PHE A 566 -17.19 -23.10 0.45
N SER A 567 -16.75 -21.89 0.82
CA SER A 567 -17.15 -20.69 0.07
C SER A 567 -16.83 -20.88 -1.42
N LYS A 568 -17.63 -20.30 -2.32
CA LYS A 568 -17.41 -20.34 -3.77
C LYS A 568 -16.01 -19.85 -4.19
N GLU A 569 -15.44 -18.92 -3.43
CA GLU A 569 -14.08 -18.38 -3.61
C GLU A 569 -12.98 -19.23 -2.94
N ARG A 570 -13.34 -20.35 -2.31
CA ARG A 570 -12.47 -21.28 -1.56
C ARG A 570 -11.63 -20.63 -0.46
N SER A 571 -12.10 -19.50 0.06
CA SER A 571 -11.45 -18.72 1.12
C SER A 571 -11.86 -19.14 2.54
N MET A 572 -12.94 -19.92 2.70
CA MET A 572 -13.51 -20.35 3.98
C MET A 572 -14.08 -21.77 3.89
N ALA A 573 -13.82 -22.61 4.91
CA ALA A 573 -14.36 -23.97 5.02
C ALA A 573 -15.34 -24.11 6.20
N LEU A 574 -16.49 -24.74 5.96
CA LEU A 574 -17.49 -25.06 6.97
C LEU A 574 -17.67 -26.56 7.11
N VAL A 575 -17.70 -27.05 8.35
CA VAL A 575 -17.99 -28.46 8.65
C VAL A 575 -19.14 -28.54 9.65
N PHE A 576 -20.26 -29.12 9.20
CA PHE A 576 -21.45 -29.37 10.01
C PHE A 576 -21.29 -30.63 10.85
N LYS A 577 -21.85 -30.56 12.05
CA LYS A 577 -22.08 -31.72 12.92
C LYS A 577 -23.57 -32.02 12.95
N THR A 578 -23.92 -33.23 12.54
CA THR A 578 -25.30 -33.67 12.40
C THR A 578 -25.66 -34.73 13.45
N GLU A 579 -26.93 -34.80 13.81
CA GLU A 579 -27.49 -35.92 14.56
C GLU A 579 -27.62 -37.19 13.69
N LYS A 580 -27.99 -38.32 14.29
CA LYS A 580 -28.18 -39.60 13.58
C LYS A 580 -29.23 -39.54 12.46
N ASN A 581 -30.15 -38.57 12.52
CA ASN A 581 -31.18 -38.30 11.51
C ASN A 581 -30.70 -37.35 10.39
N GLY A 582 -29.45 -36.89 10.41
CA GLY A 582 -28.86 -36.01 9.40
C GLY A 582 -29.10 -34.51 9.61
N VAL A 583 -29.84 -34.12 10.66
CA VAL A 583 -30.11 -32.70 10.95
C VAL A 583 -28.89 -32.05 11.61
N ALA A 584 -28.48 -30.89 11.11
CA ALA A 584 -27.37 -30.12 11.70
C ALA A 584 -27.72 -29.59 13.10
N THR A 585 -26.73 -29.65 14.01
CA THR A 585 -26.82 -29.09 15.38
C THR A 585 -25.84 -27.97 15.61
N GLU A 586 -24.65 -28.06 15.02
CA GLU A 586 -23.62 -27.04 15.03
C GLU A 586 -22.79 -27.14 13.76
N PHE A 587 -22.00 -26.12 13.48
CA PHE A 587 -20.93 -26.20 12.50
C PHE A 587 -19.70 -25.40 12.94
N MET A 588 -18.55 -25.71 12.34
CA MET A 588 -17.30 -25.00 12.58
C MET A 588 -16.81 -24.33 11.30
N VAL A 589 -16.31 -23.09 11.42
CA VAL A 589 -15.56 -22.41 10.36
C VAL A 589 -14.07 -22.60 10.60
N ASP A 590 -13.34 -23.11 9.61
CA ASP A 590 -11.88 -23.36 9.65
C ASP A 590 -11.40 -24.03 10.95
N GLU A 591 -12.23 -24.93 11.51
CA GLU A 591 -12.01 -25.67 12.75
C GLU A 591 -11.85 -24.82 14.03
N LYS A 592 -12.19 -23.53 13.97
CA LYS A 592 -11.98 -22.56 15.08
C LYS A 592 -13.27 -21.98 15.62
N ASP A 593 -14.11 -21.46 14.72
CA ASP A 593 -15.30 -20.70 15.14
C ASP A 593 -16.52 -21.61 15.15
N ARG A 594 -17.08 -21.81 16.35
CA ARG A 594 -18.22 -22.71 16.58
C ARG A 594 -19.53 -21.94 16.52
N TRP A 595 -20.44 -22.44 15.70
CA TRP A 595 -21.79 -21.89 15.51
C TRP A 595 -22.83 -22.93 15.90
N THR A 596 -23.67 -22.62 16.88
CA THR A 596 -24.70 -23.53 17.39
C THR A 596 -26.04 -23.19 16.74
N LYS A 597 -26.77 -24.20 16.27
CA LYS A 597 -28.10 -24.01 15.69
C LYS A 597 -29.07 -23.52 16.77
N ILE A 598 -29.77 -22.44 16.48
CA ILE A 598 -30.85 -21.93 17.33
C ILE A 598 -32.02 -22.91 17.17
N LYS A 599 -32.50 -23.46 18.29
CA LYS A 599 -33.75 -24.24 18.27
C LYS A 599 -34.90 -23.27 17.99
N GLU A 600 -35.62 -23.51 16.91
CA GLU A 600 -36.88 -22.81 16.61
C GLU A 600 -37.93 -23.04 17.70
#